data_AF-W0Z8X4-F1
#
_entry.id   AF-W0Z8X4-F1
#
_cell.length_a   1.000
_cell.length_b   1.000
_cell.length_c   1.000
_cell.angle_alpha   90.00
_cell.angle_beta   90.00
_cell.angle_gamma   90.00
#
_symmetry.space_group_name_H-M   'P 1'
#
loop_
_entity.id
_entity.type
_entity.pdbx_description
1 polymer ?
#
loop_
_entity_poly.entity_id
_entity_poly.type
_entity_poly.pdbx_seq_one_letter_code
_entity_poly.pdbx_strand_id
1 'polypeptide(L)'
;MARHTLLRLESQGRLTSGFFLPAGVDRRDETEWCDAEVLRRLRMRSLAAIRGSVEPVPPEAFARFLPVWQHVARPLSGIDGVVAAIDQLAGVPLPASAWESLVLPSRVSDYHPGLLDELTAAGEVIWSGQGSLPGRDGWVALHPADAAPYTLAPPEDEPAADSLDRRVLDALAVGGAYFASQLRDAAGAENEQSVTDALWRLTWSGHVTNDTFAPLRALTAGGSQAHRTTRRPPRARLFRGAALPRPAAPPRPTGVGGRWSLLPEPESDASARATASAALLLDRYGVVTRGSVQAEGMPGGFAQAYRVLAGFEQAGHCRRGYLIEGLGAAQFAASATIDRLREFAALPDPAPLRAVTLAATDPANPYGAALPWPVIDGVTHRPGRKAGGIVVLVDGALAVYLERGGKSALVFTEDDDVLAAAALDLATTARARRLDTLTVEQVNGAFVYGSSTARALREAGFVESPRGLTLRRTTAGDAIRAGARA
;
A
#
# COMPACT_ATOMS: atom_id res chain seq x y z
N MET A 1 29.62 49.22 18.85
CA MET A 1 30.37 48.00 19.24
C MET A 1 29.48 46.79 19.53
N ALA A 2 28.47 46.89 20.41
CA ALA A 2 27.62 45.74 20.78
C ALA A 2 26.91 45.06 19.59
N ARG A 3 26.34 45.82 18.64
CA ARG A 3 25.64 45.27 17.47
C ARG A 3 26.54 44.43 16.55
N HIS A 4 27.80 44.84 16.32
CA HIS A 4 28.75 44.05 15.53
C HIS A 4 29.13 42.74 16.23
N THR A 5 29.21 42.75 17.57
CA THR A 5 29.43 41.52 18.35
C THR A 5 28.25 40.56 18.24
N LEU A 6 27.01 41.06 18.28
CA LEU A 6 25.79 40.24 18.15
C LEU A 6 25.68 39.59 16.76
N LEU A 7 25.89 40.36 15.69
CA LEU A 7 25.90 39.84 14.31
C LEU A 7 26.97 38.77 14.09
N ARG A 8 28.16 38.95 14.67
CA ARG A 8 29.24 37.95 14.62
C ARG A 8 28.86 36.66 15.37
N LEU A 9 28.17 36.77 16.50
CA LEU A 9 27.72 35.60 17.26
C LEU A 9 26.57 34.86 16.57
N GLU A 10 25.73 35.57 15.83
CA GLU A 10 24.70 34.98 14.96
C GLU A 10 25.28 34.31 13.73
N SER A 11 26.28 34.90 13.06
CA SER A 11 27.00 34.22 11.97
C SER A 11 27.73 32.95 12.45
N GLN A 12 28.03 32.87 13.75
CA GLN A 12 28.60 31.69 14.41
C GLN A 12 27.53 30.71 14.93
N GLY A 13 26.23 30.99 14.73
CA GLY A 13 25.12 30.16 15.17
C GLY A 13 24.84 30.15 16.68
N ARG A 14 25.49 31.03 17.46
CA ARG A 14 25.33 31.08 18.93
C ARG A 14 24.14 31.91 19.38
N LEU A 15 23.79 32.94 18.61
CA LEU A 15 22.61 33.77 18.83
C LEU A 15 21.66 33.66 17.64
N THR A 16 20.37 33.83 17.91
CA THR A 16 19.32 33.98 16.90
C THR A 16 18.64 35.33 17.10
N SER A 17 18.51 36.11 16.03
CA SER A 17 17.73 37.34 16.06
C SER A 17 16.25 37.08 15.72
N GLY A 18 15.33 37.86 16.31
CA GLY A 18 13.90 37.70 16.09
C GLY A 18 13.05 38.53 17.05
N PHE A 19 11.78 38.14 17.19
CA PHE A 19 10.84 38.70 18.16
C PHE A 19 10.36 37.55 19.06
N PHE A 20 10.84 37.52 20.30
CA PHE A 20 10.64 36.42 21.25
C PHE A 20 9.74 36.82 22.42
N LEU A 21 9.59 38.11 22.71
CA LEU A 21 8.70 38.60 23.77
C LEU A 21 7.23 38.75 23.27
N PRO A 22 6.23 38.64 24.17
CA PRO A 22 4.82 38.78 23.80
C PRO A 22 4.48 40.17 23.25
N ALA A 23 3.57 40.23 22.28
CA ALA A 23 3.00 41.47 21.78
C ALA A 23 2.26 42.20 22.92
N GLY A 24 2.86 43.27 23.45
CA GLY A 24 2.32 44.01 24.60
C GLY A 24 3.40 44.60 25.52
N VAL A 25 4.65 44.13 25.40
CA VAL A 25 5.80 44.84 25.98
C VAL A 25 6.09 46.06 25.09
N ASP A 26 6.26 47.24 25.69
CA ASP A 26 6.32 48.56 25.03
C ASP A 26 7.61 48.81 24.23
N ARG A 27 8.03 47.83 23.42
CA ARG A 27 9.20 47.83 22.55
C ARG A 27 8.75 47.42 21.16
N ARG A 28 8.10 48.35 20.46
CA ARG A 28 7.70 48.11 19.08
C ARG A 28 8.95 48.23 18.20
N ASP A 29 9.27 47.14 17.51
CA ASP A 29 10.20 47.03 16.37
C ASP A 29 11.72 46.92 16.64
N GLU A 30 12.17 46.70 17.88
CA GLU A 30 13.59 46.38 18.13
C GLU A 30 13.89 44.89 17.90
N THR A 31 14.89 44.57 17.08
CA THR A 31 15.36 43.19 16.88
C THR A 31 15.92 42.60 18.18
N GLU A 32 15.29 41.54 18.68
CA GLU A 32 15.69 40.85 19.90
C GLU A 32 16.69 39.74 19.59
N TRP A 33 17.52 39.37 20.57
CA TRP A 33 18.57 38.36 20.43
C TRP A 33 18.41 37.31 21.53
N CYS A 34 18.32 36.04 21.15
CA CYS A 34 18.27 34.92 22.08
C CYS A 34 19.44 33.98 21.84
N ASP A 35 19.98 33.38 22.90
CA ASP A 35 20.94 32.29 22.77
C ASP A 35 20.25 31.08 22.12
N ALA A 36 20.88 30.53 21.07
CA ALA A 36 20.27 29.48 20.26
C ALA A 36 19.94 28.23 21.09
N GLU A 37 20.78 27.88 22.08
CA GLU A 37 20.56 26.74 22.97
C GLU A 37 19.51 27.03 24.05
N VAL A 38 19.39 28.28 24.52
CA VAL A 38 18.30 28.69 25.41
C VAL A 38 16.96 28.65 24.65
N LEU A 39 16.89 29.21 23.44
CA LEU A 39 15.69 29.20 22.62
C LEU A 39 15.28 27.76 22.27
N ARG A 40 16.23 26.90 21.90
CA ARG A 40 15.99 25.47 21.67
C ARG A 40 15.45 24.78 22.91
N ARG A 41 16.04 25.03 24.11
CA ARG A 41 15.54 24.49 25.39
C ARG A 41 14.15 25.00 25.75
N LEU A 42 13.86 26.28 25.56
CA LEU A 42 12.53 26.86 25.77
C LEU A 42 11.51 26.21 24.83
N ARG A 43 11.80 26.14 23.52
CA ARG A 43 10.95 25.45 22.54
C ARG A 43 10.71 23.99 22.93
N MET A 44 11.75 23.24 23.31
CA MET A 44 11.62 21.86 23.78
C MET A 44 10.73 21.74 25.03
N ARG A 45 10.87 22.65 26.01
CA ARG A 45 10.05 22.66 27.24
C ARG A 45 8.59 23.07 26.97
N SER A 46 8.36 24.06 26.11
CA SER A 46 7.02 24.47 25.68
C SER A 46 6.33 23.34 24.92
N LEU A 47 7.03 22.67 23.99
CA LEU A 47 6.50 21.49 23.32
C LEU A 47 6.15 20.39 24.34
N ALA A 48 7.05 20.09 25.28
CA ALA A 48 6.81 19.11 26.33
C ALA A 48 5.60 19.43 27.21
N ALA A 49 5.37 20.71 27.55
CA ALA A 49 4.19 21.13 28.32
C ALA A 49 2.89 20.91 27.54
N ILE A 50 2.88 21.16 26.23
CA ILE A 50 1.70 20.96 25.38
C ILE A 50 1.43 19.46 25.15
N ARG A 51 2.45 18.58 25.20
CA ARG A 51 2.25 17.11 25.05
C ARG A 51 1.25 16.51 26.05
N GLY A 52 1.11 17.10 27.24
CA GLY A 52 0.17 16.63 28.27
C GLY A 52 -1.28 17.10 28.11
N SER A 53 -1.58 17.94 27.11
CA SER A 53 -2.91 18.56 26.93
C SER A 53 -3.79 17.89 25.87
N VAL A 54 -3.30 16.83 25.23
CA VAL A 54 -4.01 16.17 24.12
C VAL A 54 -4.76 14.97 24.67
N GLU A 55 -6.09 15.05 24.71
CA GLU A 55 -6.94 13.89 24.98
C GLU A 55 -6.79 12.86 23.84
N PRO A 56 -6.49 11.59 24.17
CA PRO A 56 -6.33 10.52 23.20
C PRO A 56 -7.70 10.09 22.63
N VAL A 57 -7.68 9.48 21.45
CA VAL A 57 -8.87 8.88 20.82
C VAL A 57 -8.89 7.36 21.03
N PRO A 58 -10.08 6.73 21.06
CA PRO A 58 -10.18 5.28 21.16
C PRO A 58 -9.60 4.59 19.90
N PRO A 59 -9.15 3.32 19.99
CA PRO A 59 -8.59 2.58 18.86
C PRO A 59 -9.49 2.55 17.63
N GLU A 60 -10.80 2.40 17.82
CA GLU A 60 -11.79 2.34 16.75
C GLU A 60 -11.87 3.68 15.99
N ALA A 61 -11.59 4.81 16.65
CA ALA A 61 -11.52 6.11 15.97
C ALA A 61 -10.37 6.16 14.97
N PHE A 62 -9.19 5.63 15.33
CA PHE A 62 -8.08 5.50 14.39
C PHE A 62 -8.44 4.54 13.24
N ALA A 63 -9.17 3.46 13.53
CA ALA A 63 -9.64 2.52 12.53
C ALA A 63 -10.71 3.06 11.58
N ARG A 64 -11.50 4.06 12.00
CA ARG A 64 -12.38 4.83 11.10
C ARG A 64 -11.62 5.89 10.30
N PHE A 65 -10.65 6.54 10.93
CA PHE A 65 -9.83 7.57 10.33
C PHE A 65 -8.98 7.03 9.17
N LEU A 66 -8.31 5.89 9.37
CA LEU A 66 -7.27 5.42 8.45
C LEU A 66 -7.80 5.06 7.04
N PRO A 67 -8.95 4.37 6.87
CA PRO A 67 -9.56 4.18 5.54
C PRO A 67 -9.98 5.48 4.85
N VAL A 68 -10.37 6.52 5.60
CA VAL A 68 -10.66 7.84 5.02
C VAL A 68 -9.38 8.56 4.63
N TRP A 69 -8.35 8.48 5.47
CA TRP A 69 -7.03 9.06 5.24
C TRP A 69 -6.34 8.47 3.99
N GLN A 70 -6.53 7.17 3.77
CA GLN A 70 -5.98 6.45 2.61
C GLN A 70 -6.96 6.32 1.44
N HIS A 71 -7.93 7.23 1.33
CA HIS A 71 -8.84 7.33 0.19
C HIS A 71 -9.75 6.11 -0.07
N VAL A 72 -9.86 5.14 0.85
CA VAL A 72 -10.76 4.00 0.67
C VAL A 72 -12.23 4.40 0.83
N ALA A 73 -12.53 5.18 1.86
CA ALA A 73 -13.90 5.64 2.12
C ALA A 73 -14.26 6.93 1.36
N ARG A 74 -13.26 7.59 0.74
CA ARG A 74 -13.42 8.77 -0.12
C ARG A 74 -12.51 8.59 -1.35
N PRO A 75 -12.92 7.76 -2.32
CA PRO A 75 -12.08 7.41 -3.45
C PRO A 75 -11.82 8.61 -4.36
N LEU A 76 -10.61 8.63 -4.89
CA LEU A 76 -10.14 9.51 -5.93
C LEU A 76 -10.70 9.06 -7.30
N SER A 77 -10.32 9.78 -8.36
CA SER A 77 -10.75 9.48 -9.73
C SER A 77 -9.63 9.75 -10.72
N GLY A 78 -9.63 9.00 -11.83
CA GLY A 78 -8.73 9.20 -12.95
C GLY A 78 -7.27 8.83 -12.64
N ILE A 79 -6.39 9.19 -13.58
CA ILE A 79 -4.96 8.88 -13.53
C ILE A 79 -4.26 9.58 -12.34
N ASP A 80 -4.60 10.85 -12.07
CA ASP A 80 -4.07 11.60 -10.92
C ASP A 80 -4.44 10.94 -9.59
N GLY A 81 -5.63 10.34 -9.52
CA GLY A 81 -6.06 9.55 -8.37
C GLY A 81 -5.20 8.31 -8.15
N VAL A 82 -4.75 7.67 -9.23
CA VAL A 82 -3.82 6.52 -9.15
C VAL A 82 -2.45 6.96 -8.67
N VAL A 83 -1.93 8.08 -9.20
CA VAL A 83 -0.64 8.65 -8.77
C VAL A 83 -0.67 8.96 -7.26
N ALA A 84 -1.66 9.71 -6.79
CA ALA A 84 -1.77 10.05 -5.37
C ALA A 84 -1.93 8.80 -4.46
N ALA A 85 -2.64 7.77 -4.92
CA ALA A 85 -2.73 6.51 -4.18
C ALA A 85 -1.39 5.76 -4.14
N ILE A 86 -0.61 5.79 -5.22
CA ILE A 86 0.71 5.16 -5.29
C ILE A 86 1.74 5.94 -4.46
N ASP A 87 1.72 7.28 -4.48
CA ASP A 87 2.56 8.13 -3.65
C ASP A 87 2.40 7.77 -2.18
N GLN A 88 1.15 7.72 -1.71
CA GLN A 88 0.84 7.38 -0.32
C GLN A 88 1.26 5.95 0.04
N LEU A 89 1.19 5.01 -0.92
CA LEU A 89 1.56 3.60 -0.75
C LEU A 89 2.96 3.25 -1.25
N ALA A 90 3.81 4.25 -1.49
CA ALA A 90 5.10 4.05 -2.15
C ALA A 90 5.99 3.05 -1.40
N GLY A 91 6.39 1.98 -2.08
CA GLY A 91 7.25 0.94 -1.52
C GLY A 91 6.57 -0.06 -0.58
N VAL A 92 5.24 -0.04 -0.40
CA VAL A 92 4.55 -1.06 0.40
C VAL A 92 4.52 -2.39 -0.37
N PRO A 93 5.08 -3.48 0.18
CA PRO A 93 4.89 -4.80 -0.41
C PRO A 93 3.47 -5.31 -0.18
N LEU A 94 2.70 -5.46 -1.25
CA LEU A 94 1.37 -6.06 -1.24
C LEU A 94 1.30 -7.24 -2.21
N PRO A 95 0.40 -8.22 -2.00
CA PRO A 95 0.23 -9.30 -2.96
C PRO A 95 -0.11 -8.73 -4.34
N ALA A 96 0.55 -9.23 -5.40
CA ALA A 96 0.32 -8.78 -6.76
C ALA A 96 -1.16 -8.91 -7.16
N SER A 97 -1.81 -9.98 -6.72
CA SER A 97 -3.25 -10.20 -6.90
C SER A 97 -4.14 -9.15 -6.21
N ALA A 98 -3.67 -8.51 -5.13
CA ALA A 98 -4.43 -7.55 -4.33
C ALA A 98 -4.41 -6.14 -4.93
N TRP A 99 -3.33 -5.74 -5.61
CA TRP A 99 -3.17 -4.37 -6.15
C TRP A 99 -4.35 -3.92 -7.01
N GLU A 100 -4.73 -4.72 -8.01
CA GLU A 100 -5.79 -4.38 -8.96
C GLU A 100 -7.16 -4.98 -8.63
N SER A 101 -7.26 -5.78 -7.56
CA SER A 101 -8.54 -6.31 -7.09
C SER A 101 -9.12 -5.50 -5.93
N LEU A 102 -8.32 -5.19 -4.91
CA LEU A 102 -8.78 -4.56 -3.68
C LEU A 102 -8.11 -3.21 -3.42
N VAL A 103 -6.82 -3.04 -3.70
CA VAL A 103 -6.06 -1.87 -3.20
C VAL A 103 -6.35 -0.61 -4.02
N LEU A 104 -6.05 -0.61 -5.32
CA LEU A 104 -6.28 0.54 -6.21
C LEU A 104 -7.76 0.78 -6.49
N PRO A 105 -8.60 -0.24 -6.77
CA PRO A 105 -10.01 -0.01 -7.03
C PRO A 105 -10.78 0.57 -5.84
N SER A 106 -10.32 0.29 -4.60
CA SER A 106 -10.95 0.88 -3.41
C SER A 106 -10.56 2.34 -3.20
N ARG A 107 -9.43 2.78 -3.76
CA ARG A 107 -8.92 4.15 -3.65
C ARG A 107 -9.26 5.03 -4.85
N VAL A 108 -9.54 4.43 -6.00
CA VAL A 108 -9.84 5.13 -7.26
C VAL A 108 -11.12 4.54 -7.85
N SER A 109 -12.16 5.36 -7.92
CA SER A 109 -13.53 4.95 -8.22
C SER A 109 -13.72 4.37 -9.63
N ASP A 110 -13.01 4.93 -10.61
CA ASP A 110 -13.02 4.55 -12.03
C ASP A 110 -11.75 3.77 -12.45
N TYR A 111 -11.08 3.13 -11.48
CA TYR A 111 -9.87 2.37 -11.75
C TYR A 111 -10.09 1.31 -12.84
N HIS A 112 -9.21 1.33 -13.82
CA HIS A 112 -9.03 0.25 -14.76
C HIS A 112 -7.53 0.04 -15.04
N PRO A 113 -7.09 -1.19 -15.40
CA PRO A 113 -5.67 -1.51 -15.57
C PRO A 113 -4.89 -0.61 -16.53
N GLY A 114 -5.59 0.00 -17.50
CA GLY A 114 -5.00 0.94 -18.45
C GLY A 114 -4.36 2.17 -17.80
N LEU A 115 -4.89 2.66 -16.67
CA LEU A 115 -4.33 3.80 -15.95
C LEU A 115 -2.93 3.48 -15.38
N LEU A 116 -2.77 2.29 -14.79
CA LEU A 116 -1.48 1.86 -14.26
C LEU A 116 -0.50 1.52 -15.39
N ASP A 117 -0.99 0.95 -16.50
CA ASP A 117 -0.17 0.69 -17.68
C ASP A 117 0.36 2.00 -18.31
N GLU A 118 -0.45 3.07 -18.32
CA GLU A 118 -0.02 4.38 -18.79
C GLU A 118 1.10 4.95 -17.92
N LEU A 119 0.95 4.92 -16.60
CA LEU A 119 1.96 5.42 -15.66
C LEU A 119 3.27 4.61 -15.69
N THR A 120 3.18 3.29 -15.82
CA THR A 120 4.37 2.42 -15.93
C THR A 120 5.07 2.58 -17.27
N ALA A 121 4.32 2.70 -18.38
CA ALA A 121 4.90 2.91 -19.71
C ALA A 121 5.49 4.31 -19.88
N ALA A 122 4.95 5.32 -19.20
CA ALA A 122 5.51 6.67 -19.14
C ALA A 122 6.78 6.75 -18.26
N GLY A 123 7.02 5.74 -17.42
CA GLY A 123 8.13 5.72 -16.47
C GLY A 123 7.90 6.61 -15.25
N GLU A 124 6.65 7.02 -14.99
CA GLU A 124 6.27 7.77 -13.78
C GLU A 124 6.15 6.83 -12.56
N VAL A 125 5.78 5.57 -12.81
CA VAL A 125 5.68 4.53 -11.79
C VAL A 125 6.56 3.34 -12.16
N ILE A 126 7.34 2.87 -11.18
CA ILE A 126 8.15 1.66 -11.26
C ILE A 126 7.54 0.62 -10.31
N TRP A 127 7.60 -0.66 -10.67
CA TRP A 127 7.19 -1.73 -9.77
C TRP A 127 8.36 -2.69 -9.51
N SER A 128 8.41 -3.25 -8.31
CA SER A 128 9.45 -4.21 -7.90
C SER A 128 8.83 -5.44 -7.27
N GLY A 129 9.48 -6.60 -7.42
CA GLY A 129 9.13 -7.83 -6.69
C GLY A 129 9.92 -7.94 -5.39
N GLN A 130 9.28 -8.44 -4.34
CA GLN A 130 9.86 -8.65 -3.01
C GLN A 130 9.59 -10.08 -2.50
N GLY A 131 9.75 -11.06 -3.39
CA GLY A 131 9.56 -12.47 -3.10
C GLY A 131 8.26 -13.06 -3.66
N SER A 132 8.34 -14.36 -3.99
CA SER A 132 7.21 -15.12 -4.55
C SER A 132 6.28 -15.69 -3.48
N LEU A 133 5.00 -15.83 -3.82
CA LEU A 133 3.98 -16.50 -3.02
C LEU A 133 3.47 -17.78 -3.73
N PRO A 134 2.92 -18.75 -2.99
CA PRO A 134 2.30 -19.93 -3.60
C PRO A 134 1.14 -19.55 -4.52
N GLY A 135 1.02 -20.24 -5.66
CA GLY A 135 -0.09 -20.06 -6.59
C GLY A 135 0.12 -18.98 -7.67
N ARG A 136 1.37 -18.73 -8.09
CA ARG A 136 1.75 -17.73 -9.12
C ARG A 136 1.43 -16.29 -8.72
N ASP A 137 1.57 -15.99 -7.43
CA ASP A 137 1.44 -14.66 -6.85
C ASP A 137 2.79 -14.25 -6.26
N GLY A 138 2.93 -13.01 -5.81
CA GLY A 138 4.16 -12.51 -5.19
C GLY A 138 3.94 -11.19 -4.48
N TRP A 139 4.87 -10.80 -3.62
CA TRP A 139 4.89 -9.47 -3.03
C TRP A 139 5.42 -8.49 -4.06
N VAL A 140 4.66 -7.44 -4.31
CA VAL A 140 5.00 -6.39 -5.27
C VAL A 140 4.80 -5.05 -4.62
N ALA A 141 5.72 -4.14 -4.85
CA ALA A 141 5.62 -2.75 -4.44
C ALA A 141 5.57 -1.84 -5.67
N LEU A 142 4.80 -0.76 -5.57
CA LEU A 142 4.75 0.32 -6.55
C LEU A 142 5.52 1.53 -6.00
N HIS A 143 6.23 2.21 -6.88
CA HIS A 143 7.14 3.30 -6.55
C HIS A 143 6.93 4.45 -7.53
N PRO A 144 6.65 5.67 -7.06
CA PRO A 144 6.89 6.87 -7.86
C PRO A 144 8.35 6.89 -8.28
N ALA A 145 8.63 7.25 -9.54
CA ALA A 145 9.98 7.13 -10.11
C ALA A 145 11.03 7.98 -9.37
N ASP A 146 10.63 9.14 -8.85
CA ASP A 146 11.46 10.04 -8.04
C ASP A 146 11.69 9.54 -6.61
N ALA A 147 10.71 8.81 -6.05
CA ALA A 147 10.80 8.18 -4.73
C ALA A 147 11.43 6.77 -4.77
N ALA A 148 11.62 6.17 -5.95
CA ALA A 148 12.13 4.81 -6.11
C ALA A 148 13.48 4.57 -5.41
N PRO A 149 14.49 5.45 -5.50
CA PRO A 149 15.76 5.25 -4.79
C PRO A 149 15.60 5.12 -3.27
N TYR A 150 14.59 5.75 -2.67
CA TYR A 150 14.36 5.72 -1.23
C TYR A 150 13.43 4.61 -0.76
N THR A 151 12.64 4.03 -1.67
CA THR A 151 11.58 3.05 -1.37
C THR A 151 11.93 1.64 -1.81
N LEU A 152 12.90 1.48 -2.71
CA LEU A 152 13.42 0.17 -3.10
C LEU A 152 14.22 -0.45 -1.96
N ALA A 153 13.93 -1.72 -1.67
CA ALA A 153 14.75 -2.52 -0.80
C ALA A 153 16.03 -2.93 -1.54
N PRO A 154 17.22 -2.85 -0.91
CA PRO A 154 18.43 -3.39 -1.52
C PRO A 154 18.28 -4.92 -1.67
N PRO A 155 18.67 -5.49 -2.82
CA PRO A 155 18.63 -6.94 -3.01
C PRO A 155 19.55 -7.63 -1.99
N GLU A 156 19.03 -8.68 -1.33
CA GLU A 156 19.78 -9.42 -0.30
C GLU A 156 20.76 -10.43 -0.90
N ASP A 157 20.39 -11.01 -2.04
CA ASP A 157 21.12 -12.09 -2.70
C ASP A 157 21.64 -11.69 -4.08
N GLU A 158 22.94 -11.92 -4.29
CA GLU A 158 23.57 -11.84 -5.60
C GLU A 158 23.47 -13.19 -6.32
N PRO A 159 23.05 -13.22 -7.60
CA PRO A 159 23.04 -14.45 -8.38
C PRO A 159 24.43 -15.05 -8.53
N ALA A 160 24.51 -16.38 -8.61
CA ALA A 160 25.77 -17.08 -8.86
C ALA A 160 26.44 -16.58 -10.16
N ALA A 161 27.76 -16.39 -10.13
CA ALA A 161 28.50 -15.70 -11.19
C ALA A 161 28.39 -16.36 -12.58
N ASP A 162 28.23 -17.68 -12.63
CA ASP A 162 28.09 -18.49 -13.85
C ASP A 162 26.63 -18.76 -14.25
N SER A 163 25.67 -18.27 -13.47
CA SER A 163 24.24 -18.49 -13.73
C SER A 163 23.73 -17.74 -14.96
N LEU A 164 22.62 -18.22 -15.54
CA LEU A 164 21.87 -17.46 -16.54
C LEU A 164 21.39 -16.11 -15.98
N ASP A 165 21.01 -16.08 -14.71
CA ASP A 165 20.49 -14.90 -14.02
C ASP A 165 21.56 -13.79 -14.01
N ARG A 166 22.82 -14.11 -13.69
CA ARG A 166 23.93 -13.16 -13.77
C ARG A 166 24.17 -12.64 -15.19
N ARG A 167 24.17 -13.53 -16.20
CA ARG A 167 24.33 -13.13 -17.61
C ARG A 167 23.21 -12.22 -18.09
N VAL A 168 21.98 -12.42 -17.62
CA VAL A 168 20.85 -11.53 -17.90
C VAL A 168 21.06 -10.16 -17.24
N LEU A 169 21.52 -10.10 -15.98
CA LEU A 169 21.87 -8.84 -15.33
C LEU A 169 22.99 -8.10 -16.06
N ASP A 170 24.06 -8.79 -16.45
CA ASP A 170 25.17 -8.19 -17.19
C ASP A 170 24.71 -7.63 -18.55
N ALA A 171 23.81 -8.34 -19.25
CA ALA A 171 23.22 -7.84 -20.49
C ALA A 171 22.36 -6.58 -20.28
N LEU A 172 21.63 -6.50 -19.16
CA LEU A 172 20.83 -5.32 -18.81
C LEU A 172 21.70 -4.14 -18.32
N ALA A 173 22.84 -4.42 -17.68
CA ALA A 173 23.76 -3.42 -17.14
C ALA A 173 24.47 -2.58 -18.22
N VAL A 174 24.51 -3.06 -19.47
CA VAL A 174 25.02 -2.29 -20.63
C VAL A 174 24.17 -1.03 -20.91
N GLY A 175 22.96 -0.98 -20.33
CA GLY A 175 22.06 0.15 -20.39
C GLY A 175 20.95 -0.07 -21.42
N GLY A 176 19.71 -0.10 -20.94
CA GLY A 176 18.52 -0.18 -21.79
C GLY A 176 17.43 -1.08 -21.22
N ALA A 177 16.28 -1.06 -21.89
CA ALA A 177 15.16 -1.95 -21.62
C ALA A 177 14.97 -2.89 -22.82
N TYR A 178 14.89 -4.20 -22.57
CA TYR A 178 14.92 -5.24 -23.60
C TYR A 178 13.69 -6.14 -23.55
N PHE A 179 13.22 -6.58 -24.71
CA PHE A 179 12.29 -7.69 -24.76
C PHE A 179 12.99 -9.00 -24.40
N ALA A 180 12.28 -9.98 -23.81
CA ALA A 180 12.84 -11.30 -23.47
C ALA A 180 13.52 -11.98 -24.66
N SER A 181 12.94 -11.86 -25.86
CA SER A 181 13.54 -12.37 -27.11
C SER A 181 14.90 -11.74 -27.47
N GLN A 182 15.15 -10.48 -27.10
CA GLN A 182 16.45 -9.82 -27.32
C GLN A 182 17.47 -10.28 -26.26
N LEU A 183 17.00 -10.46 -25.02
CA LEU A 183 17.84 -10.96 -23.92
C LEU A 183 18.29 -12.41 -24.14
N ARG A 184 17.51 -13.23 -24.85
CA ARG A 184 17.95 -14.58 -25.26
C ARG A 184 19.29 -14.53 -26.01
N ASP A 185 19.38 -13.68 -27.02
CA ASP A 185 20.57 -13.59 -27.86
C ASP A 185 21.71 -12.89 -27.09
N ALA A 186 21.40 -11.86 -26.30
CA ALA A 186 22.40 -11.11 -25.52
C ALA A 186 23.01 -11.93 -24.37
N ALA A 187 22.21 -12.75 -23.67
CA ALA A 187 22.66 -13.58 -22.55
C ALA A 187 23.16 -14.97 -22.99
N GLY A 188 23.07 -15.30 -24.29
CA GLY A 188 23.44 -16.61 -24.82
C GLY A 188 22.61 -17.75 -24.22
N ALA A 189 21.29 -17.54 -24.10
CA ALA A 189 20.36 -18.52 -23.54
C ALA A 189 19.88 -19.52 -24.60
N GLU A 190 19.62 -20.76 -24.19
CA GLU A 190 19.15 -21.83 -25.09
C GLU A 190 17.79 -21.52 -25.73
N ASN A 191 16.89 -20.89 -24.95
CA ASN A 191 15.54 -20.56 -25.39
C ASN A 191 14.98 -19.35 -24.62
N GLU A 192 13.90 -18.76 -25.14
CA GLU A 192 13.25 -17.57 -24.56
C GLU A 192 12.51 -17.86 -23.24
N GLN A 193 12.09 -19.11 -23.01
CA GLN A 193 11.43 -19.50 -21.76
C GLN A 193 12.40 -19.47 -20.58
N SER A 194 13.62 -19.98 -20.77
CA SER A 194 14.67 -19.93 -19.73
C SER A 194 15.01 -18.49 -19.33
N VAL A 195 15.01 -17.55 -20.28
CA VAL A 195 15.18 -16.12 -20.01
C VAL A 195 13.99 -15.57 -19.24
N THR A 196 12.77 -15.94 -19.63
CA THR A 196 11.55 -15.54 -18.92
C THR A 196 11.57 -16.01 -17.47
N ASP A 197 11.96 -17.26 -17.23
CA ASP A 197 12.06 -17.82 -15.88
C ASP A 197 13.16 -17.13 -15.05
N ALA A 198 14.29 -16.78 -15.68
CA ALA A 198 15.36 -16.00 -15.07
C ALA A 198 14.90 -14.58 -14.70
N LEU A 199 14.20 -13.90 -15.61
CA LEU A 199 13.63 -12.57 -15.36
C LEU A 199 12.66 -12.58 -14.18
N TRP A 200 11.81 -13.61 -14.06
CA TRP A 200 10.93 -13.74 -12.90
C TRP A 200 11.70 -14.01 -11.61
N ARG A 201 12.73 -14.87 -11.62
CA ARG A 201 13.60 -15.06 -10.43
C ARG A 201 14.24 -13.75 -10.01
N LEU A 202 14.82 -13.01 -10.95
CA LEU A 202 15.45 -11.70 -10.73
C LEU A 202 14.45 -10.61 -10.29
N THR A 203 13.21 -10.68 -10.76
CA THR A 203 12.13 -9.79 -10.32
C THR A 203 11.81 -10.05 -8.86
N TRP A 204 11.70 -11.31 -8.44
CA TRP A 204 11.38 -11.67 -7.07
C TRP A 204 12.52 -11.42 -6.09
N SER A 205 13.77 -11.40 -6.55
CA SER A 205 14.92 -10.99 -5.76
C SER A 205 15.24 -9.48 -5.84
N GLY A 206 14.37 -8.68 -6.49
CA GLY A 206 14.47 -7.23 -6.45
C GLY A 206 15.53 -6.61 -7.36
N HIS A 207 15.93 -7.28 -8.45
CA HIS A 207 16.93 -6.77 -9.38
C HIS A 207 16.35 -6.17 -10.67
N VAL A 208 15.21 -6.68 -11.13
CA VAL A 208 14.67 -6.38 -12.46
C VAL A 208 13.20 -5.94 -12.37
N THR A 209 12.81 -5.04 -13.28
CA THR A 209 11.43 -4.55 -13.45
C THR A 209 11.00 -4.63 -14.93
N ASN A 210 9.73 -4.30 -15.20
CA ASN A 210 9.16 -4.20 -16.54
C ASN A 210 8.43 -2.87 -16.72
N ASP A 211 8.50 -2.29 -17.93
CA ASP A 211 7.82 -1.04 -18.30
C ASP A 211 6.27 -1.14 -18.38
N THR A 212 5.70 -2.31 -18.11
CA THR A 212 4.25 -2.51 -17.99
C THR A 212 3.91 -3.42 -16.82
N PHE A 213 2.68 -3.32 -16.30
CA PHE A 213 2.17 -4.25 -15.29
C PHE A 213 1.53 -5.53 -15.91
N ALA A 214 1.37 -5.55 -17.23
CA ALA A 214 0.73 -6.65 -17.97
C ALA A 214 1.37 -8.04 -17.77
N PRO A 215 2.71 -8.20 -17.74
CA PRO A 215 3.41 -9.42 -17.32
C PRO A 215 2.89 -10.05 -16.03
N LEU A 216 2.75 -9.21 -15.01
CA LEU A 216 2.38 -9.63 -13.68
C LEU A 216 0.91 -10.05 -13.61
N ARG A 217 0.04 -9.35 -14.34
CA ARG A 217 -1.36 -9.79 -14.55
C ARG A 217 -1.44 -11.14 -15.24
N ALA A 218 -0.62 -11.36 -16.27
CA ALA A 218 -0.60 -12.63 -16.99
C ALA A 218 -0.11 -13.78 -16.10
N LEU A 219 0.87 -13.51 -15.23
CA LEU A 219 1.39 -14.47 -14.27
C LEU A 219 0.33 -14.89 -13.25
N THR A 220 -0.31 -13.91 -12.61
CA THR A 220 -1.32 -14.09 -11.54
C THR A 220 -2.63 -14.69 -12.05
N ALA A 221 -3.05 -14.35 -13.28
CA ALA A 221 -4.24 -14.94 -13.90
C ALA A 221 -4.03 -16.37 -14.45
N GLY A 222 -2.88 -16.99 -14.19
CA GLY A 222 -2.57 -18.34 -14.68
C GLY A 222 -2.50 -18.42 -16.21
N GLY A 223 -2.14 -17.32 -16.89
CA GLY A 223 -2.08 -17.25 -18.36
C GLY A 223 -3.43 -17.15 -19.07
N SER A 224 -4.54 -17.11 -18.33
CA SER A 224 -5.90 -17.05 -18.89
C SER A 224 -6.59 -15.73 -18.53
N GLN A 225 -6.11 -14.63 -19.12
CA GLN A 225 -6.97 -13.47 -19.34
C GLN A 225 -7.47 -13.50 -20.79
N ALA A 226 -8.78 -13.59 -20.92
CA ALA A 226 -9.51 -13.44 -22.19
C ALA A 226 -9.41 -12.01 -22.76
N HIS A 227 -8.80 -11.07 -22.05
CA HIS A 227 -8.32 -9.82 -22.62
C HIS A 227 -7.01 -10.05 -23.38
N ARG A 228 -7.13 -10.75 -24.51
CA ARG A 228 -6.24 -10.50 -25.65
C ARG A 228 -6.28 -9.01 -25.90
N THR A 229 -5.16 -8.32 -25.75
CA THR A 229 -4.94 -7.08 -26.48
C THR A 229 -5.23 -7.42 -27.94
N THR A 230 -6.30 -6.85 -28.48
CA THR A 230 -6.73 -7.12 -29.85
C THR A 230 -5.58 -6.68 -30.73
N ARG A 231 -4.87 -7.66 -31.30
CA ARG A 231 -3.72 -7.42 -32.15
C ARG A 231 -4.17 -6.51 -33.27
N ARG A 232 -3.68 -5.27 -33.31
CA ARG A 232 -3.92 -4.39 -34.45
C ARG A 232 -3.36 -5.12 -35.67
N PRO A 233 -4.16 -5.39 -36.72
CA PRO A 233 -3.67 -6.10 -37.89
C PRO A 233 -2.44 -5.34 -38.42
N PRO A 234 -1.37 -6.06 -38.79
CA PRO A 234 -0.16 -5.41 -39.28
C PRO A 234 -0.53 -4.50 -40.44
N ARG A 235 -0.27 -3.20 -40.30
CA ARG A 235 -0.44 -2.25 -41.39
C ARG A 235 0.53 -2.65 -42.50
N ALA A 236 0.01 -3.17 -43.61
CA ALA A 236 0.80 -3.37 -44.81
C ALA A 236 1.36 -2.01 -45.24
N ARG A 237 2.69 -1.90 -45.35
CA ARG A 237 3.31 -0.76 -46.02
C ARG A 237 3.17 -1.00 -47.51
N LEU A 238 2.31 -0.24 -48.16
CA LEU A 238 2.26 -0.16 -49.61
C LEU A 238 3.37 0.78 -50.07
N PHE A 239 4.37 0.26 -50.77
CA PHE A 239 5.28 1.08 -51.59
C PHE A 239 5.04 0.69 -53.05
N ARG A 240 4.50 1.62 -53.85
CA ARG A 240 4.13 1.42 -55.27
C ARG A 240 3.33 0.13 -55.57
N GLY A 241 2.28 -0.16 -54.80
CA GLY A 241 1.34 -1.23 -55.14
C GLY A 241 1.89 -2.67 -55.09
N ALA A 242 3.15 -2.88 -54.68
CA ALA A 242 3.71 -4.20 -54.47
C ALA A 242 3.69 -4.53 -52.97
N ALA A 243 2.94 -5.57 -52.59
CA ALA A 243 3.02 -6.13 -51.25
C ALA A 243 4.34 -6.89 -51.10
N LEU A 244 5.23 -6.42 -50.23
CA LEU A 244 6.42 -7.20 -49.85
C LEU A 244 5.96 -8.42 -49.03
N PRO A 245 6.20 -9.66 -49.50
CA PRO A 245 5.88 -10.84 -48.71
C PRO A 245 6.83 -10.87 -47.51
N ARG A 246 6.28 -10.68 -46.31
CA ARG A 246 7.02 -10.97 -45.08
C ARG A 246 6.85 -12.47 -44.83
N PRO A 247 7.92 -13.24 -44.60
CA PRO A 247 7.76 -14.61 -44.10
C PRO A 247 6.88 -14.53 -42.85
N ALA A 248 5.82 -15.33 -42.83
CA ALA A 248 4.94 -15.44 -41.66
C ALA A 248 5.83 -15.91 -40.51
N ALA A 249 6.23 -14.98 -39.64
CA ALA A 249 6.95 -15.34 -38.44
C ALA A 249 6.07 -16.35 -37.68
N PRO A 250 6.63 -17.47 -37.19
CA PRO A 250 5.87 -18.40 -36.37
C PRO A 250 5.16 -17.62 -35.27
N PRO A 251 3.94 -18.04 -34.85
CA PRO A 251 3.26 -17.38 -33.75
C PRO A 251 4.22 -17.33 -32.58
N ARG A 252 4.73 -16.13 -32.27
CA ARG A 252 5.58 -15.94 -31.10
C ARG A 252 4.78 -16.50 -29.92
N PRO A 253 5.39 -17.32 -29.04
CA PRO A 253 4.77 -17.62 -27.76
C PRO A 253 4.34 -16.28 -27.15
N THR A 254 3.27 -16.28 -26.36
CA THR A 254 2.80 -15.10 -25.62
C THR A 254 3.91 -14.67 -24.67
N GLY A 255 4.90 -13.97 -25.23
CA GLY A 255 6.05 -13.48 -24.50
C GLY A 255 5.53 -12.60 -23.40
N VAL A 256 6.22 -12.64 -22.28
CA VAL A 256 5.94 -11.71 -21.19
C VAL A 256 6.10 -10.31 -21.76
N GLY A 257 4.98 -9.60 -21.91
CA GLY A 257 4.91 -8.32 -22.62
C GLY A 257 5.82 -7.27 -22.00
N GLY A 258 6.00 -6.15 -22.70
CA GLY A 258 6.84 -5.06 -22.22
C GLY A 258 8.35 -5.33 -22.32
N ARG A 259 9.13 -4.35 -21.86
CA ARG A 259 10.58 -4.35 -21.84
C ARG A 259 11.06 -4.47 -20.40
N TRP A 260 12.05 -5.30 -20.22
CA TRP A 260 12.69 -5.56 -18.94
C TRP A 260 13.93 -4.70 -18.79
N SER A 261 14.11 -4.13 -17.62
CA SER A 261 15.26 -3.28 -17.27
C SER A 261 15.71 -3.57 -15.83
N LEU A 262 16.93 -3.18 -15.51
CA LEU A 262 17.35 -3.15 -14.10
C LEU A 262 16.48 -2.17 -13.32
N LEU A 263 16.24 -2.48 -12.05
CA LEU A 263 15.72 -1.51 -11.11
C LEU A 263 16.75 -0.40 -10.87
N PRO A 264 16.32 0.85 -10.60
CA PRO A 264 17.21 1.92 -10.19
C PRO A 264 18.02 1.53 -8.95
N GLU A 265 19.24 2.03 -8.84
CA GLU A 265 20.06 1.84 -7.65
C GLU A 265 19.38 2.51 -6.44
N PRO A 266 19.14 1.78 -5.34
CA PRO A 266 18.67 2.38 -4.11
C PRO A 266 19.66 3.42 -3.57
N GLU A 267 19.14 4.46 -2.93
CA GLU A 267 19.95 5.49 -2.26
C GLU A 267 20.93 4.83 -1.29
N SER A 268 22.21 5.17 -1.39
CA SER A 268 23.28 4.59 -0.57
C SER A 268 23.32 5.17 0.85
N ASP A 269 22.91 6.42 1.04
CA ASP A 269 22.88 7.05 2.36
C ASP A 269 21.72 6.52 3.21
N ALA A 270 22.08 5.74 4.24
CA ALA A 270 21.15 5.20 5.21
C ALA A 270 20.39 6.28 5.99
N SER A 271 20.97 7.46 6.19
CA SER A 271 20.32 8.58 6.88
C SER A 271 19.25 9.22 6.00
N ALA A 272 19.56 9.46 4.72
CA ALA A 272 18.59 9.93 3.74
C ALA A 272 17.41 8.95 3.60
N ARG A 273 17.67 7.65 3.45
CA ARG A 273 16.61 6.62 3.41
C ARG A 273 15.73 6.63 4.66
N ALA A 274 16.34 6.66 5.86
CA ALA A 274 15.58 6.67 7.10
C ALA A 274 14.70 7.93 7.24
N THR A 275 15.19 9.07 6.73
CA THR A 275 14.44 10.33 6.69
C THR A 275 13.24 10.24 5.73
N ALA A 276 13.47 9.71 4.52
CA ALA A 276 12.41 9.49 3.53
C ALA A 276 11.36 8.49 4.04
N SER A 277 11.77 7.34 4.59
CA SER A 277 10.83 6.37 5.17
C SER A 277 10.01 6.95 6.32
N ALA A 278 10.62 7.77 7.20
CA ALA A 278 9.87 8.42 8.28
C ALA A 278 8.84 9.43 7.76
N ALA A 279 9.16 10.16 6.67
CA ALA A 279 8.22 11.04 6.00
C ALA A 279 7.05 10.26 5.36
N LEU A 280 7.35 9.17 4.66
CA LEU A 280 6.35 8.28 4.06
C LEU A 280 5.43 7.66 5.12
N LEU A 281 5.97 7.26 6.27
CA LEU A 281 5.16 6.73 7.37
C LEU A 281 4.15 7.77 7.91
N LEU A 282 4.57 9.03 8.04
CA LEU A 282 3.68 10.13 8.46
C LEU A 282 2.60 10.39 7.41
N ASP A 283 2.96 10.42 6.13
CA ASP A 283 2.02 10.64 5.04
C ASP A 283 1.02 9.48 4.87
N ARG A 284 1.49 8.24 5.02
CA ARG A 284 0.67 7.04 4.83
C ARG A 284 -0.30 6.75 5.96
N TYR A 285 0.17 6.85 7.21
CA TYR A 285 -0.65 6.49 8.37
C TYR A 285 -1.29 7.68 9.04
N GLY A 286 -0.78 8.90 8.81
CA GLY A 286 -1.15 10.11 9.54
C GLY A 286 -0.61 10.11 10.98
N VAL A 287 -0.78 9.00 11.71
CA VAL A 287 -0.24 8.73 13.04
C VAL A 287 0.73 7.57 12.97
N VAL A 288 2.01 7.85 13.20
CA VAL A 288 3.06 6.83 13.25
C VAL A 288 3.12 6.25 14.65
N THR A 289 2.88 4.94 14.73
CA THR A 289 2.98 4.14 15.95
C THR A 289 4.14 3.15 15.84
N ARG A 290 4.52 2.52 16.96
CA ARG A 290 5.48 1.41 16.92
C ARG A 290 5.01 0.27 16.01
N GLY A 291 3.72 -0.06 16.07
CA GLY A 291 3.12 -1.13 15.27
C GLY A 291 3.16 -0.83 13.77
N SER A 292 2.92 0.42 13.38
CA SER A 292 3.02 0.87 11.98
C SER A 292 4.44 0.66 11.41
N VAL A 293 5.47 1.05 12.17
CA VAL A 293 6.88 0.89 11.74
C VAL A 293 7.28 -0.59 11.63
N GLN A 294 6.80 -1.43 12.55
CA GLN A 294 7.07 -2.86 12.54
C GLN A 294 6.37 -3.57 11.38
N ALA A 295 5.12 -3.18 11.08
CA ALA A 295 4.34 -3.77 10.00
C ALA A 295 4.98 -3.53 8.62
N GLU A 296 5.66 -2.40 8.42
CA GLU A 296 6.38 -2.10 7.18
C GLU A 296 7.80 -2.67 7.11
N GLY A 297 8.31 -3.22 8.21
CA GLY A 297 9.67 -3.77 8.23
C GLY A 297 10.76 -2.72 8.01
N MET A 298 10.54 -1.46 8.42
CA MET A 298 11.50 -0.37 8.21
C MET A 298 12.90 -0.76 8.74
N PRO A 299 13.97 -0.64 7.92
CA PRO A 299 15.34 -0.91 8.36
C PRO A 299 15.71 -0.13 9.63
N GLY A 300 16.36 -0.80 10.58
CA GLY A 300 16.69 -0.25 11.91
C GLY A 300 15.50 -0.07 12.86
N GLY A 301 14.30 -0.44 12.42
CA GLY A 301 13.08 -0.55 13.22
C GLY A 301 12.67 0.75 13.92
N PHE A 302 11.87 0.59 14.97
CA PHE A 302 11.28 1.73 15.68
C PHE A 302 12.32 2.67 16.32
N ALA A 303 13.49 2.16 16.73
CA ALA A 303 14.53 2.98 17.34
C ALA A 303 15.12 4.00 16.35
N GLN A 304 15.31 3.61 15.09
CA GLN A 304 15.76 4.53 14.03
C GLN A 304 14.64 5.51 13.65
N ALA A 305 13.43 5.01 13.41
CA ALA A 305 12.27 5.85 13.11
C ALA A 305 12.03 6.92 14.20
N TYR A 306 12.10 6.52 15.46
CA TYR A 306 11.93 7.43 16.60
C TYR A 306 12.96 8.56 16.61
N ARG A 307 14.25 8.27 16.31
CA ARG A 307 15.30 9.31 16.29
C ARG A 307 15.02 10.36 15.20
N VAL A 308 14.63 9.91 14.01
CA VAL A 308 14.29 10.79 12.88
C VAL A 308 13.04 11.60 13.18
N LEU A 309 11.96 10.96 13.65
CA LEU A 309 10.70 11.61 14.00
C LEU A 309 10.84 12.60 15.17
N ALA A 310 11.73 12.33 16.13
CA ALA A 310 12.07 13.29 17.17
C ALA A 310 12.80 14.52 16.61
N GLY A 311 13.60 14.36 15.55
CA GLY A 311 14.15 15.48 14.79
C GLY A 311 13.07 16.28 14.07
N PHE A 312 12.12 15.61 13.43
CA PHE A 312 10.96 16.25 12.79
C PHE A 312 10.11 17.04 13.79
N GLU A 313 9.96 16.53 15.01
CA GLU A 313 9.28 17.24 16.10
C GLU A 313 10.02 18.52 16.50
N GLN A 314 11.35 18.47 16.62
CA GLN A 314 12.16 19.67 16.94
C GLN A 314 12.08 20.72 15.83
N ALA A 315 12.04 20.29 14.57
CA ALA A 315 11.81 21.14 13.41
C ALA A 315 10.38 21.70 13.36
N GLY A 316 9.41 21.02 13.99
CA GLY A 316 8.00 21.42 14.05
C GLY A 316 7.11 20.78 12.97
N HIS A 317 7.60 19.76 12.26
CA HIS A 317 6.83 19.04 11.24
C HIS A 317 5.81 18.07 11.84
N CYS A 318 6.10 17.50 13.01
CA CYS A 318 5.19 16.61 13.72
C CYS A 318 5.21 16.89 15.22
N ARG A 319 4.30 16.25 15.94
CA ARG A 319 4.18 16.32 17.40
C ARG A 319 4.18 14.91 17.94
N ARG A 320 4.95 14.70 19.02
CA ARG A 320 4.92 13.45 19.76
C ARG A 320 3.91 13.50 20.88
N GLY A 321 3.08 12.47 21.05
CA GLY A 321 2.10 12.43 22.12
C GLY A 321 1.42 11.09 22.30
N TYR A 322 0.53 11.02 23.29
CA TYR A 322 -0.42 9.92 23.45
C TYR A 322 -1.68 10.29 22.65
N LEU A 323 -1.77 9.81 21.41
CA LEU A 323 -2.83 10.21 20.47
C LEU A 323 -3.92 9.15 20.38
N ILE A 324 -3.55 7.88 20.40
CA ILE A 324 -4.44 6.72 20.37
C ILE A 324 -4.28 5.95 21.67
N GLU A 325 -5.42 5.57 22.28
CA GLU A 325 -5.44 4.81 23.53
C GLU A 325 -4.78 3.43 23.42
N GLY A 326 -4.15 2.98 24.50
CA GLY A 326 -3.57 1.63 24.59
C GLY A 326 -2.26 1.40 23.83
N LEU A 327 -1.80 2.36 23.01
CA LEU A 327 -0.58 2.22 22.19
C LEU A 327 0.68 2.92 22.75
N GLY A 328 0.56 3.53 23.94
CA GLY A 328 1.66 4.25 24.63
C GLY A 328 2.01 5.62 24.02
N ALA A 329 2.85 6.41 24.68
CA ALA A 329 3.08 7.83 24.34
C ALA A 329 4.08 8.10 23.19
N ALA A 330 4.65 7.05 22.57
CA ALA A 330 5.63 7.19 21.50
C ALA A 330 4.95 7.19 20.12
N GLN A 331 3.99 8.08 19.94
CA GLN A 331 3.25 8.26 18.68
C GLN A 331 3.56 9.63 18.10
N PHE A 332 3.64 9.73 16.78
CA PHE A 332 3.97 10.98 16.08
C PHE A 332 2.93 11.27 15.00
N ALA A 333 2.47 12.51 14.93
CA ALA A 333 1.56 12.97 13.88
C ALA A 333 1.73 14.47 13.63
N ALA A 334 1.40 14.95 12.43
CA ALA A 334 1.30 16.38 12.18
C ALA A 334 0.13 16.99 12.98
N SER A 335 0.23 18.28 13.36
CA SER A 335 -0.82 18.95 14.15
C SER A 335 -2.20 18.87 13.49
N ALA A 336 -2.27 19.17 12.19
CA ALA A 336 -3.51 19.10 11.42
C ALA A 336 -4.10 17.67 11.38
N THR A 337 -3.25 16.65 11.40
CA THR A 337 -3.67 15.26 11.44
C THR A 337 -4.25 14.88 12.80
N ILE A 338 -3.69 15.41 13.90
CA ILE A 338 -4.23 15.21 15.25
C ILE A 338 -5.63 15.80 15.36
N ASP A 339 -5.83 17.02 14.83
CA ASP A 339 -7.14 17.68 14.85
C ASP A 339 -8.15 16.90 14.01
N ARG A 340 -7.77 16.45 12.81
CA ARG A 340 -8.61 15.61 11.95
C ARG A 340 -8.94 14.25 12.58
N LEU A 341 -7.98 13.62 13.27
CA LEU A 341 -8.21 12.33 13.95
C LEU A 341 -9.32 12.44 15.00
N ARG A 342 -9.42 13.58 15.69
CA ARG A 342 -10.43 13.82 16.74
C ARG A 342 -11.85 13.90 16.18
N GLU A 343 -12.03 14.27 14.91
CA GLU A 343 -13.33 14.23 14.26
C GLU A 343 -13.92 12.81 14.21
N PHE A 344 -13.07 11.78 14.35
CA PHE A 344 -13.48 10.38 14.36
C PHE A 344 -13.66 9.82 15.76
N ALA A 345 -13.43 10.60 16.84
CA ALA A 345 -13.45 10.10 18.21
C ALA A 345 -14.84 9.57 18.62
N ALA A 346 -15.90 10.27 18.23
CA ALA A 346 -17.28 9.92 18.56
C ALA A 346 -18.05 9.38 17.35
N LEU A 347 -19.02 8.53 17.61
CA LEU A 347 -20.04 8.10 16.65
C LEU A 347 -21.38 8.76 17.00
N PRO A 348 -22.26 9.00 16.00
CA PRO A 348 -23.64 9.38 16.29
C PRO A 348 -24.39 8.23 16.98
N ASP A 349 -25.46 8.56 17.70
CA ASP A 349 -26.38 7.60 18.32
C ASP A 349 -27.78 7.75 17.67
N PRO A 350 -28.29 6.74 16.94
CA PRO A 350 -27.70 5.41 16.75
C PRO A 350 -26.49 5.41 15.80
N ALA A 351 -25.63 4.39 15.96
CA ALA A 351 -24.44 4.21 15.15
C ALA A 351 -24.78 4.02 13.65
N PRO A 352 -23.95 4.52 12.73
CA PRO A 352 -24.26 4.51 11.30
C PRO A 352 -23.99 3.15 10.61
N LEU A 353 -23.28 2.23 11.27
CA LEU A 353 -22.95 0.88 10.79
C LEU A 353 -22.22 0.89 9.43
N ARG A 354 -21.25 1.79 9.27
CA ARG A 354 -20.48 1.89 8.02
C ARG A 354 -19.46 0.76 7.94
N ALA A 355 -19.72 -0.18 7.06
CA ALA A 355 -18.84 -1.30 6.78
C ALA A 355 -17.80 -0.96 5.68
N VAL A 356 -16.58 -1.48 5.82
CA VAL A 356 -15.50 -1.36 4.83
C VAL A 356 -14.72 -2.68 4.74
N THR A 357 -14.73 -3.28 3.55
CA THR A 357 -13.99 -4.51 3.22
C THR A 357 -12.60 -4.17 2.67
N LEU A 358 -11.55 -4.74 3.28
CA LEU A 358 -10.15 -4.53 2.92
C LEU A 358 -9.41 -5.85 2.75
N ALA A 359 -8.33 -5.87 1.97
CA ALA A 359 -7.36 -6.95 2.07
C ALA A 359 -6.69 -6.89 3.46
N ALA A 360 -6.45 -8.04 4.09
CA ALA A 360 -5.83 -8.09 5.43
C ALA A 360 -4.43 -7.45 5.46
N THR A 361 -3.72 -7.46 4.33
CA THR A 361 -2.40 -6.85 4.15
C THR A 361 -2.43 -5.35 3.88
N ASP A 362 -3.58 -4.79 3.46
CA ASP A 362 -3.72 -3.39 3.05
C ASP A 362 -3.34 -2.42 4.20
N PRO A 363 -2.50 -1.40 3.98
CA PRO A 363 -2.13 -0.43 5.02
C PRO A 363 -3.30 0.34 5.62
N ALA A 364 -4.46 0.40 4.96
CA ALA A 364 -5.68 0.99 5.49
C ALA A 364 -6.30 0.14 6.61
N ASN A 365 -5.95 -1.15 6.69
CA ASN A 365 -6.32 -2.00 7.81
C ASN A 365 -5.36 -1.71 8.99
N PRO A 366 -5.83 -1.13 10.11
CA PRO A 366 -4.97 -0.85 11.26
C PRO A 366 -4.68 -2.10 12.10
N TYR A 367 -5.52 -3.14 12.01
CA TYR A 367 -5.42 -4.35 12.81
C TYR A 367 -4.26 -5.24 12.34
N GLY A 368 -3.55 -5.83 13.31
CA GLY A 368 -2.31 -6.55 13.07
C GLY A 368 -1.13 -5.66 12.69
N ALA A 369 -1.28 -4.34 12.80
CA ALA A 369 -0.22 -3.35 12.62
C ALA A 369 -0.21 -2.39 13.81
N ALA A 370 -0.86 -1.23 13.69
CA ALA A 370 -0.98 -0.27 14.78
C ALA A 370 -1.86 -0.80 15.92
N LEU A 371 -2.97 -1.48 15.57
CA LEU A 371 -3.91 -2.06 16.53
C LEU A 371 -3.70 -3.57 16.65
N PRO A 372 -3.78 -4.13 17.87
CA PRO A 372 -3.73 -5.57 18.07
C PRO A 372 -4.98 -6.22 17.48
N TRP A 373 -4.86 -7.47 17.03
CA TRP A 373 -6.02 -8.26 16.66
C TRP A 373 -6.92 -8.53 17.88
N PRO A 374 -8.26 -8.39 17.77
CA PRO A 374 -9.17 -8.82 18.82
C PRO A 374 -9.05 -10.33 19.07
N VAL A 375 -9.34 -10.74 20.29
CA VAL A 375 -9.27 -12.14 20.74
C VAL A 375 -10.69 -12.67 20.91
N ILE A 376 -10.93 -13.89 20.45
CA ILE A 376 -12.18 -14.62 20.67
C ILE A 376 -11.88 -15.74 21.67
N ASP A 377 -12.56 -15.73 22.81
CA ASP A 377 -12.36 -16.75 23.85
C ASP A 377 -12.75 -18.14 23.33
N GLY A 378 -11.92 -19.14 23.62
CA GLY A 378 -12.13 -20.52 23.18
C GLY A 378 -11.73 -20.80 21.72
N VAL A 379 -11.36 -19.79 20.93
CA VAL A 379 -10.88 -19.97 19.55
C VAL A 379 -9.35 -19.83 19.50
N THR A 380 -8.67 -20.92 19.14
CA THR A 380 -7.20 -20.94 19.01
C THR A 380 -6.69 -20.24 17.75
N HIS A 381 -7.53 -20.21 16.70
CA HIS A 381 -7.19 -19.63 15.42
C HIS A 381 -7.14 -18.09 15.51
N ARG A 382 -6.03 -17.49 15.06
CA ARG A 382 -5.82 -16.02 15.11
C ARG A 382 -5.75 -15.41 13.71
N PRO A 383 -6.30 -14.21 13.51
CA PRO A 383 -6.17 -13.49 12.24
C PRO A 383 -4.71 -13.06 12.02
N GLY A 384 -4.37 -12.79 10.75
CA GLY A 384 -3.05 -12.30 10.39
C GLY A 384 -3.05 -11.55 9.06
N ARG A 385 -2.05 -10.69 8.86
CA ARG A 385 -1.86 -9.95 7.60
C ARG A 385 -1.26 -10.88 6.53
N LYS A 386 -2.08 -11.81 6.02
CA LYS A 386 -1.66 -12.83 5.05
C LYS A 386 -2.26 -12.54 3.67
N ALA A 387 -1.52 -12.88 2.62
CA ALA A 387 -1.97 -12.76 1.24
C ALA A 387 -3.30 -13.53 1.02
N GLY A 388 -4.27 -12.86 0.39
CA GLY A 388 -5.60 -13.39 0.14
C GLY A 388 -6.54 -13.39 1.35
N GLY A 389 -6.11 -12.94 2.52
CA GLY A 389 -6.99 -12.67 3.65
C GLY A 389 -7.81 -11.40 3.45
N ILE A 390 -9.03 -11.37 3.97
CA ILE A 390 -9.95 -10.23 3.87
C ILE A 390 -10.40 -9.85 5.28
N VAL A 391 -10.53 -8.56 5.56
CA VAL A 391 -11.14 -8.03 6.79
C VAL A 391 -12.32 -7.15 6.44
N VAL A 392 -13.32 -7.12 7.31
CA VAL A 392 -14.44 -6.19 7.24
C VAL A 392 -14.51 -5.42 8.55
N LEU A 393 -14.34 -4.11 8.45
CA LEU A 393 -14.47 -3.19 9.58
C LEU A 393 -15.87 -2.59 9.57
N VAL A 394 -16.53 -2.49 10.73
CA VAL A 394 -17.81 -1.77 10.87
C VAL A 394 -17.59 -0.67 11.89
N ASP A 395 -17.72 0.59 11.47
CA ASP A 395 -17.45 1.78 12.28
C ASP A 395 -16.11 1.73 13.02
N GLY A 396 -15.10 1.13 12.38
CA GLY A 396 -13.74 0.99 12.91
C GLY A 396 -13.50 -0.27 13.74
N ALA A 397 -14.54 -0.98 14.19
CA ALA A 397 -14.39 -2.27 14.85
C ALA A 397 -14.19 -3.39 13.81
N LEU A 398 -13.23 -4.29 14.04
CA LEU A 398 -13.08 -5.49 13.20
C LEU A 398 -14.27 -6.42 13.43
N ALA A 399 -15.15 -6.57 12.45
CA ALA A 399 -16.33 -7.43 12.55
C ALA A 399 -16.06 -8.85 12.03
N VAL A 400 -15.41 -8.95 10.86
CA VAL A 400 -15.16 -10.22 10.18
C VAL A 400 -13.73 -10.28 9.65
N TYR A 401 -13.08 -11.42 9.81
CA TYR A 401 -11.84 -11.79 9.11
C TYR A 401 -12.08 -13.09 8.34
N LEU A 402 -11.72 -13.11 7.06
CA LEU A 402 -11.74 -14.29 6.20
C LEU A 402 -10.32 -14.70 5.86
N GLU A 403 -10.03 -15.98 6.01
CA GLU A 403 -8.76 -16.55 5.57
C GLU A 403 -8.63 -16.61 4.05
N ARG A 404 -7.40 -16.87 3.57
CA ARG A 404 -7.12 -17.11 2.16
C ARG A 404 -8.05 -18.19 1.60
N GLY A 405 -8.80 -17.83 0.56
CA GLY A 405 -9.78 -18.71 -0.09
C GLY A 405 -11.15 -18.76 0.58
N GLY A 406 -11.37 -17.99 1.66
CA GLY A 406 -12.68 -17.76 2.26
C GLY A 406 -13.26 -18.89 3.11
N LYS A 407 -12.57 -20.03 3.24
CA LYS A 407 -13.08 -21.24 3.92
C LYS A 407 -13.37 -21.07 5.39
N SER A 408 -12.49 -20.37 6.10
CA SER A 408 -12.58 -20.13 7.53
C SER A 408 -12.79 -18.64 7.77
N ALA A 409 -13.78 -18.32 8.59
CA ALA A 409 -14.11 -16.98 9.04
C ALA A 409 -13.91 -16.87 10.55
N LEU A 410 -13.37 -15.73 10.98
CA LEU A 410 -13.44 -15.28 12.37
C LEU A 410 -14.40 -14.10 12.45
N VAL A 411 -15.32 -14.17 13.39
CA VAL A 411 -16.38 -13.17 13.61
C VAL A 411 -16.27 -12.68 15.04
N PHE A 412 -16.13 -11.38 15.22
CA PHE A 412 -15.79 -10.74 16.50
C PHE A 412 -16.97 -9.96 17.12
N THR A 413 -18.18 -10.12 16.57
CA THR A 413 -19.40 -9.47 17.08
C THR A 413 -20.55 -10.46 17.10
N GLU A 414 -21.43 -10.29 18.09
CA GLU A 414 -22.70 -11.02 18.22
C GLU A 414 -23.90 -10.16 17.77
N ASP A 415 -23.69 -8.88 17.47
CA ASP A 415 -24.71 -7.95 17.03
C ASP A 415 -25.15 -8.26 15.58
N ASP A 416 -26.42 -8.59 15.41
CA ASP A 416 -27.02 -8.97 14.13
C ASP A 416 -26.98 -7.83 13.10
N ASP A 417 -27.12 -6.56 13.51
CA ASP A 417 -27.12 -5.42 12.60
C ASP A 417 -25.70 -5.14 12.08
N VAL A 418 -24.69 -5.29 12.95
CA VAL A 418 -23.27 -5.21 12.57
C VAL A 418 -22.90 -6.33 11.60
N LEU A 419 -23.37 -7.56 11.85
CA LEU A 419 -23.13 -8.70 10.97
C LEU A 419 -23.79 -8.52 9.61
N ALA A 420 -25.02 -8.00 9.57
CA ALA A 420 -25.72 -7.71 8.33
C ALA A 420 -24.98 -6.66 7.49
N ALA A 421 -24.54 -5.55 8.12
CA ALA A 421 -23.75 -4.52 7.46
C ALA A 421 -22.42 -5.07 6.91
N ALA A 422 -21.70 -5.85 7.71
CA ALA A 422 -20.44 -6.47 7.30
C ALA A 422 -20.62 -7.44 6.13
N ALA A 423 -21.63 -8.33 6.20
CA ALA A 423 -21.90 -9.29 5.14
C ALA A 423 -22.32 -8.62 3.84
N LEU A 424 -23.12 -7.56 3.91
CA LEU A 424 -23.56 -6.79 2.76
C LEU A 424 -22.40 -6.10 2.04
N ASP A 425 -21.52 -5.42 2.79
CA ASP A 425 -20.36 -4.75 2.20
C ASP A 425 -19.35 -5.74 1.62
N LEU A 426 -19.12 -6.87 2.29
CA LEU A 426 -18.29 -7.96 1.77
C LEU A 426 -18.82 -8.47 0.43
N ALA A 427 -20.12 -8.77 0.35
CA ALA A 427 -20.73 -9.29 -0.88
C ALA A 427 -20.72 -8.25 -2.01
N THR A 428 -20.98 -6.99 -1.67
CA THR A 428 -20.97 -5.86 -2.61
C THR A 428 -19.57 -5.65 -3.19
N THR A 429 -18.56 -5.58 -2.31
CA THR A 429 -17.16 -5.46 -2.70
C THR A 429 -16.70 -6.66 -3.52
N ALA A 430 -17.02 -7.88 -3.10
CA ALA A 430 -16.63 -9.09 -3.82
C ALA A 430 -17.17 -9.13 -5.26
N ARG A 431 -18.43 -8.71 -5.47
CA ARG A 431 -19.04 -8.59 -6.80
C ARG A 431 -18.42 -7.46 -7.62
N ALA A 432 -18.32 -6.25 -7.06
CA ALA A 432 -17.78 -5.08 -7.74
C ALA A 432 -16.32 -5.28 -8.17
N ARG A 433 -15.53 -5.95 -7.33
CA ARG A 433 -14.10 -6.20 -7.54
C ARG A 433 -13.80 -7.52 -8.25
N ARG A 434 -14.84 -8.28 -8.62
CA ARG A 434 -14.73 -9.59 -9.29
C ARG A 434 -13.76 -10.53 -8.58
N LEU A 435 -13.84 -10.57 -7.25
CA LEU A 435 -13.05 -11.49 -6.44
C LEU A 435 -13.37 -12.94 -6.82
N ASP A 436 -12.44 -13.83 -6.55
CA ASP A 436 -12.68 -15.26 -6.72
C ASP A 436 -13.83 -15.75 -5.83
N THR A 437 -14.39 -16.90 -6.22
CA THR A 437 -15.51 -17.51 -5.49
C THR A 437 -15.12 -17.71 -4.02
N LEU A 438 -15.90 -17.11 -3.12
CA LEU A 438 -15.74 -17.24 -1.67
C LEU A 438 -16.68 -18.32 -1.17
N THR A 439 -16.15 -19.35 -0.50
CA THR A 439 -16.97 -20.37 0.18
C THR A 439 -16.62 -20.39 1.65
N VAL A 440 -17.53 -19.91 2.50
CA VAL A 440 -17.38 -19.93 3.97
C VAL A 440 -17.91 -21.26 4.48
N GLU A 441 -17.01 -22.10 4.98
CA GLU A 441 -17.31 -23.43 5.53
C GLU A 441 -17.44 -23.37 7.06
N GLN A 442 -16.57 -22.60 7.73
CA GLN A 442 -16.50 -22.51 9.18
C GLN A 442 -16.49 -21.07 9.68
N VAL A 443 -17.11 -20.83 10.83
CA VAL A 443 -17.10 -19.57 11.58
C VAL A 443 -16.65 -19.88 13.01
N ASN A 444 -15.59 -19.23 13.48
CA ASN A 444 -15.06 -19.40 14.84
C ASN A 444 -14.78 -20.88 15.23
N GLY A 445 -14.41 -21.70 14.25
CA GLY A 445 -14.14 -23.14 14.43
C GLY A 445 -15.37 -24.05 14.42
N ALA A 446 -16.58 -23.50 14.28
CA ALA A 446 -17.82 -24.25 14.10
C ALA A 446 -18.28 -24.22 12.64
N PHE A 447 -19.07 -25.21 12.22
CA PHE A 447 -19.64 -25.23 10.86
C PHE A 447 -20.61 -24.06 10.67
N VAL A 448 -20.59 -23.41 9.50
CA VAL A 448 -21.28 -22.13 9.29
C VAL A 448 -22.79 -22.20 9.52
N TYR A 449 -23.45 -23.32 9.21
CA TYR A 449 -24.91 -23.42 9.30
C TYR A 449 -25.45 -23.28 10.72
N GLY A 450 -26.60 -22.62 10.84
CA GLY A 450 -27.25 -22.36 12.13
C GLY A 450 -26.71 -21.15 12.90
N SER A 451 -25.66 -20.47 12.42
CA SER A 451 -25.14 -19.23 13.01
C SER A 451 -25.90 -17.97 12.57
N SER A 452 -25.82 -16.90 13.37
CA SER A 452 -26.26 -15.55 12.97
C SER A 452 -25.51 -15.05 11.73
N THR A 453 -24.22 -15.36 11.65
CA THR A 453 -23.39 -15.08 10.47
C THR A 453 -23.93 -15.74 9.21
N ALA A 454 -24.43 -16.99 9.29
CA ALA A 454 -25.02 -17.66 8.14
C ALA A 454 -26.29 -16.95 7.62
N ARG A 455 -27.10 -16.40 8.52
CA ARG A 455 -28.27 -15.60 8.15
C ARG A 455 -27.86 -14.32 7.43
N ALA A 456 -26.93 -13.55 8.01
CA ALA A 456 -26.41 -12.33 7.40
C ALA A 456 -25.77 -12.59 6.02
N LEU A 457 -24.96 -13.64 5.88
CA LEU A 457 -24.36 -14.02 4.60
C LEU A 457 -25.41 -14.42 3.55
N ARG A 458 -26.45 -15.17 3.93
CA ARG A 458 -27.56 -15.53 3.02
C ARG A 458 -28.31 -14.29 2.53
N GLU A 459 -28.60 -13.36 3.43
CA GLU A 459 -29.27 -12.08 3.09
C GLU A 459 -28.40 -11.21 2.16
N ALA A 460 -27.08 -11.23 2.33
CA ALA A 460 -26.12 -10.58 1.42
C ALA A 460 -25.99 -11.28 0.05
N GLY A 461 -26.60 -12.46 -0.11
CA GLY A 461 -26.68 -13.22 -1.37
C GLY A 461 -25.63 -14.31 -1.53
N PHE A 462 -25.09 -14.86 -0.43
CA PHE A 462 -24.41 -16.16 -0.44
C PHE A 462 -25.44 -17.29 -0.58
N VAL A 463 -25.11 -18.32 -1.34
CA VAL A 463 -25.97 -19.47 -1.60
C VAL A 463 -25.46 -20.70 -0.86
N GLU A 464 -26.36 -21.50 -0.32
CA GLU A 464 -26.01 -22.77 0.32
C GLU A 464 -25.36 -23.74 -0.66
N SER A 465 -24.31 -24.40 -0.19
CA SER A 465 -23.60 -25.44 -0.91
C SER A 465 -23.26 -26.59 0.04
N PRO A 466 -22.99 -27.81 -0.44
CA PRO A 466 -22.66 -28.93 0.45
C PRO A 466 -21.46 -28.65 1.38
N ARG A 467 -20.58 -27.72 1.03
CA ARG A 467 -19.39 -27.35 1.81
C ARG A 467 -19.60 -26.16 2.75
N GLY A 468 -20.66 -25.38 2.56
CA GLY A 468 -20.90 -24.13 3.30
C GLY A 468 -21.61 -23.06 2.46
N LEU A 469 -21.48 -21.79 2.83
CA LEU A 469 -22.10 -20.68 2.12
C LEU A 469 -21.18 -20.12 1.04
N THR A 470 -21.64 -20.05 -0.20
CA THR A 470 -20.82 -19.66 -1.36
C THR A 470 -21.33 -18.39 -2.04
N LEU A 471 -20.42 -17.44 -2.24
CA LEU A 471 -20.59 -16.32 -3.15
C LEU A 471 -19.75 -16.58 -4.41
N ARG A 472 -20.42 -16.86 -5.53
CA ARG A 472 -19.75 -17.14 -6.81
C ARG A 472 -19.19 -15.86 -7.41
N ARG A 473 -17.99 -15.97 -8.01
CA ARG A 473 -17.40 -14.91 -8.83
C ARG A 473 -18.38 -14.49 -9.93
N THR A 474 -18.64 -13.18 -10.02
CA THR A 474 -19.49 -12.63 -11.07
C THR A 474 -18.78 -12.72 -12.42
N THR A 475 -19.37 -13.44 -13.37
CA THR A 475 -18.86 -13.51 -14.75
C THR A 475 -19.50 -12.43 -15.61
N ALA A 476 -18.88 -12.10 -16.75
CA ALA A 476 -19.45 -11.14 -17.71
C ALA A 476 -20.86 -11.56 -18.20
N GLY A 477 -21.12 -12.87 -18.30
CA GLY A 477 -22.44 -13.40 -18.67
C GLY A 477 -23.50 -13.25 -17.57
N ASP A 478 -23.10 -13.13 -16.31
CA ASP A 478 -24.04 -12.91 -15.20
C ASP A 478 -24.45 -11.44 -15.11
N ALA A 479 -23.54 -10.51 -15.40
CA ALA A 479 -23.84 -9.08 -15.50
C ALA A 479 -24.86 -8.78 -16.63
N ILE A 480 -24.70 -9.42 -17.79
CA ILE A 480 -25.65 -9.31 -18.92
C ILE A 480 -27.02 -9.86 -18.54
N ARG A 481 -27.08 -10.98 -17.81
CA ARG A 481 -28.36 -11.57 -17.35
C ARG A 481 -29.04 -10.73 -16.27
N ALA A 482 -28.29 -10.05 -15.42
CA ALA A 482 -28.84 -9.11 -14.44
C ALA A 482 -29.42 -7.85 -15.12
N GLY A 483 -28.70 -7.29 -16.11
CA GLY A 483 -29.17 -6.14 -16.88
C GLY A 483 -30.37 -6.43 -17.81
N ALA A 484 -30.62 -7.69 -18.16
CA ALA A 484 -31.81 -8.09 -18.91
C ALA A 484 -33.05 -8.35 -18.02
N ARG A 485 -32.88 -8.36 -16.69
CA ARG A 485 -33.95 -8.55 -15.69
C ARG A 485 -34.36 -7.27 -14.97
N ALA A 486 -33.55 -6.22 -15.06
CA ALA A 486 -33.88 -4.86 -14.66
C ALA A 486 -34.49 -4.11 -15.85
#